data_AF-A0A926ACX6-F1
#
_entry.id   AF-A0A926ACX6-F1
#
_cell.length_a   1.000
_cell.length_b   1.000
_cell.length_c   1.000
_cell.angle_alpha   90.00
_cell.angle_beta   90.00
_cell.angle_gamma   90.00
#
_symmetry.space_group_name_H-M   'P 1'
#
loop_
_entity.id
_entity.type
_entity.pdbx_description
1 polymer ?
#
loop_
_entity_poly.entity_id
_entity_poly.type
_entity_poly.pdbx_seq_one_letter_code
_entity_poly.pdbx_strand_id
1 'polypeptide(L)'
;YAGSFNAFVLPALATNLTWDISKLAVNGAITVVSNAPLLFSSVVPLADGNFRLTFSGTAGQDYELRASTNLSLMPVTLWDLLATGTFGNVPVLFDDLTATNHPQRFYLIRIP
;
A
#
# COMPACT_ATOMS: atom_id res chain seq x y z
N TYR A 1 34.91 -22.06 0.69
CA TYR A 1 34.56 -21.89 -0.74
C TYR A 1 33.31 -21.04 -0.79
N ALA A 2 33.39 -19.83 -1.34
CA ALA A 2 32.22 -19.00 -1.61
C ALA A 2 32.01 -19.04 -3.13
N GLY A 3 31.04 -19.83 -3.58
CA GLY A 3 30.58 -19.81 -4.96
C GLY A 3 29.47 -18.78 -5.13
N SER A 4 29.54 -17.94 -6.15
CA SER A 4 28.42 -17.09 -6.55
C SER A 4 27.76 -17.68 -7.79
N PHE A 5 26.44 -17.58 -7.87
CA PHE A 5 25.73 -17.91 -9.10
C PHE A 5 26.07 -16.88 -10.18
N ASN A 6 26.44 -17.36 -11.37
CA ASN A 6 26.77 -16.49 -12.50
C ASN A 6 25.52 -15.96 -13.24
N ALA A 7 24.37 -16.62 -13.05
CA ALA A 7 23.07 -16.21 -13.57
C ALA A 7 21.93 -16.80 -12.73
N PHE A 8 20.79 -16.12 -12.71
CA PHE A 8 19.53 -16.59 -12.12
C PHE A 8 18.49 -16.75 -13.22
N VAL A 9 18.01 -17.97 -13.44
CA VAL A 9 16.90 -18.26 -14.35
C VAL A 9 15.75 -18.76 -13.51
N LEU A 10 14.88 -17.84 -13.09
CA LEU A 10 13.72 -18.13 -12.25
C LEU A 10 12.45 -18.11 -13.11
N PRO A 11 11.48 -19.03 -12.87
CA PRO A 11 10.25 -19.04 -13.64
C PRO A 11 9.42 -17.78 -13.38
N ALA A 12 8.60 -17.40 -14.35
CA ALA A 12 7.64 -16.31 -14.17
C ALA A 12 6.67 -16.63 -13.03
N LEU A 13 6.38 -15.63 -12.21
CA LEU A 13 5.39 -15.72 -11.14
C LEU A 13 4.04 -15.15 -11.61
N ALA A 14 2.99 -15.41 -10.83
CA ALA A 14 1.70 -14.75 -11.03
C ALA A 14 1.81 -13.23 -10.87
N THR A 15 0.80 -12.50 -11.33
CA THR A 15 0.73 -11.03 -11.20
C THR A 15 0.90 -10.60 -9.75
N ASN A 16 1.61 -9.50 -9.53
CA ASN A 16 1.92 -8.95 -8.21
C ASN A 16 2.78 -9.85 -7.32
N LEU A 17 3.58 -10.75 -7.90
CA LEU A 17 4.60 -11.51 -7.19
C LEU A 17 5.98 -11.25 -7.79
N THR A 18 6.99 -11.13 -6.94
CA THR A 18 8.38 -10.94 -7.33
C THR A 18 9.26 -11.91 -6.54
N TRP A 19 10.32 -12.41 -7.18
CA TRP A 19 11.35 -13.19 -6.50
C TRP A 19 12.23 -12.29 -5.64
N ASP A 20 12.35 -12.62 -4.35
CA ASP A 20 13.33 -12.04 -3.44
C ASP A 20 14.51 -13.02 -3.29
N ILE A 21 15.67 -12.59 -3.80
CA ILE A 21 16.93 -13.32 -3.75
C ILE A 21 17.93 -12.70 -2.75
N SER A 22 17.51 -11.73 -1.94
CA SER A 22 18.38 -10.99 -1.02
C SER A 22 19.07 -11.87 0.02
N LYS A 23 18.47 -13.02 0.35
CA LYS A 23 19.00 -14.00 1.30
C LYS A 23 19.76 -15.16 0.66
N LEU A 24 19.76 -15.25 -0.67
CA LEU A 24 20.36 -16.38 -1.39
C LEU A 24 21.84 -16.57 -1.08
N ALA A 25 22.61 -15.48 -1.04
CA ALA A 25 24.04 -15.52 -0.71
C ALA A 25 24.34 -15.65 0.80
N VAL A 26 23.33 -15.44 1.65
CA VAL A 26 23.49 -15.47 3.12
C VAL A 26 23.12 -16.83 3.69
N ASN A 27 21.98 -17.38 3.29
CA ASN A 27 21.45 -18.63 3.83
C ASN A 27 20.87 -19.57 2.76
N GLY A 28 21.06 -19.29 1.47
CA GLY A 28 20.57 -20.13 0.38
C GLY A 28 19.08 -19.99 0.08
N ALA A 29 18.35 -19.07 0.74
CA ALA A 29 16.92 -18.92 0.54
C ALA A 29 16.57 -18.03 -0.67
N ILE A 30 15.57 -18.48 -1.42
CA ILE A 30 14.84 -17.70 -2.42
C ILE A 30 13.39 -17.66 -1.96
N THR A 31 12.83 -16.47 -1.83
CA THR A 31 11.46 -16.27 -1.37
C THR A 31 10.62 -15.62 -2.45
N VAL A 32 9.31 -15.80 -2.37
CA VAL A 32 8.35 -15.07 -3.19
C VAL A 32 7.73 -13.99 -2.32
N VAL A 33 7.80 -12.75 -2.78
CA VAL A 33 7.17 -11.60 -2.11
C VAL A 33 6.02 -11.08 -2.96
N SER A 34 4.99 -10.54 -2.29
CA SER A 34 3.98 -9.76 -2.97
C SER A 34 4.60 -8.44 -3.46
N ASN A 35 4.19 -7.99 -4.63
CA ASN A 35 4.51 -6.69 -5.21
C ASN A 35 3.22 -6.14 -5.82
N ALA A 36 2.30 -5.70 -4.97
CA ALA A 36 1.04 -5.12 -5.41
C ALA A 36 1.17 -3.59 -5.43
N PRO A 37 0.73 -2.91 -6.50
CA PRO A 37 0.77 -1.46 -6.55
C PRO A 37 -0.11 -0.86 -5.46
N LEU A 38 0.32 0.27 -4.91
CA LEU A 38 -0.50 1.07 -4.02
C LEU A 38 -1.64 1.70 -4.83
N LEU A 39 -2.87 1.30 -4.54
CA LEU A 39 -4.02 1.66 -5.37
C LEU A 39 -5.27 1.87 -4.53
N PHE A 40 -6.02 2.92 -4.87
CA PHE A 40 -7.43 3.03 -4.53
C PHE A 40 -8.25 2.25 -5.57
N SER A 41 -8.83 1.13 -5.14
CA SER A 41 -9.70 0.29 -5.98
C SER A 41 -11.13 0.83 -6.04
N SER A 42 -11.57 1.59 -5.03
CA SER A 42 -12.87 2.25 -5.01
C SER A 42 -12.87 3.46 -4.08
N VAL A 43 -13.60 4.51 -4.47
CA VAL A 43 -13.90 5.69 -3.67
C VAL A 43 -15.35 6.05 -3.92
N VAL A 44 -16.22 5.81 -2.94
CA VAL A 44 -17.67 5.98 -3.11
C VAL A 44 -18.28 6.80 -1.97
N PRO A 45 -19.18 7.75 -2.28
CA PRO A 45 -19.99 8.39 -1.26
C PRO A 45 -21.02 7.39 -0.71
N LEU A 46 -21.27 7.46 0.59
CA LEU A 46 -22.31 6.74 1.29
C LEU A 46 -23.58 7.59 1.38
N ALA A 47 -24.72 6.95 1.67
CA ALA A 47 -26.02 7.64 1.71
C ALA A 47 -26.13 8.73 2.79
N ASP A 48 -25.28 8.66 3.82
CA ASP A 48 -25.17 9.62 4.92
C ASP A 48 -24.16 10.76 4.62
N GLY A 49 -23.59 10.80 3.42
CA GLY A 49 -22.61 11.80 3.00
C GLY A 49 -21.16 11.50 3.43
N ASN A 50 -20.93 10.38 4.13
CA ASN A 50 -19.57 9.90 4.41
C ASN A 50 -18.94 9.28 3.15
N PHE A 51 -17.64 9.00 3.20
CA PHE A 51 -16.93 8.37 2.08
C PHE A 51 -16.37 7.02 2.48
N ARG A 52 -16.60 6.02 1.63
CA ARG A 52 -15.97 4.70 1.73
C ARG A 52 -14.82 4.59 0.73
N LEU A 53 -13.65 4.29 1.25
CA LEU A 53 -12.42 4.07 0.51
C LEU A 53 -12.10 2.58 0.53
N THR A 54 -11.79 2.01 -0.62
CA THR A 54 -11.24 0.66 -0.73
C THR A 54 -9.89 0.75 -1.40
N PHE A 55 -8.85 0.26 -0.74
CA PHE A 55 -7.49 0.38 -1.22
C PHE A 55 -6.63 -0.82 -0.84
N SER A 56 -5.56 -1.02 -1.58
CA SER A 56 -4.63 -2.14 -1.39
C SER A 56 -3.20 -1.71 -1.67
N GLY A 57 -2.26 -2.51 -1.18
CA GLY A 57 -0.85 -2.42 -1.48
C GLY A 57 -0.19 -3.77 -1.23
N THR A 58 1.14 -3.80 -1.27
CA THR A 58 1.92 -5.01 -1.02
C THR A 58 1.65 -5.59 0.37
N ALA A 59 1.22 -6.85 0.43
CA ALA A 59 0.98 -7.55 1.69
C ALA A 59 2.24 -7.54 2.58
N GLY A 60 2.07 -7.24 3.87
CA GLY A 60 3.15 -7.08 4.83
C GLY A 60 3.79 -5.69 4.86
N GLN A 61 3.39 -4.77 3.97
CA GLN A 61 3.88 -3.39 3.97
C GLN A 61 2.96 -2.49 4.80
N ASP A 62 3.56 -1.67 5.67
CA ASP A 62 2.82 -0.69 6.46
C ASP A 62 2.32 0.46 5.59
N TYR A 63 1.21 1.08 6.00
CA TYR A 63 0.61 2.20 5.30
C TYR A 63 0.06 3.26 6.25
N GLU A 64 -0.03 4.48 5.72
CA GLU A 64 -0.79 5.58 6.29
C GLU A 64 -1.81 6.07 5.26
N LEU A 65 -3.08 6.14 5.64
CA LEU A 65 -4.12 6.86 4.92
C LEU A 65 -4.20 8.28 5.47
N ARG A 66 -3.95 9.26 4.60
CA ARG A 66 -3.88 10.68 4.92
C ARG A 66 -4.96 11.45 4.17
N ALA A 67 -5.48 12.52 4.76
CA ALA A 67 -6.43 13.40 4.09
C ALA A 67 -6.20 14.88 4.38
N SER A 68 -6.56 15.74 3.43
CA SER A 68 -6.42 17.20 3.54
C SER A 68 -7.47 17.91 2.69
N THR A 69 -7.87 19.11 3.10
CA THR A 69 -8.68 20.01 2.27
C THR A 69 -7.83 20.83 1.29
N ASN A 70 -6.50 20.83 1.45
CA ASN A 70 -5.54 21.51 0.58
C ASN A 70 -4.54 20.51 -0.01
N LEU A 71 -4.66 20.23 -1.32
CA LEU A 71 -3.77 19.35 -2.06
C LEU A 71 -2.31 19.86 -2.13
N SER A 72 -2.10 21.17 -2.02
CA SER A 72 -0.76 21.78 -2.05
C SER A 72 -0.06 21.79 -0.69
N LEU A 73 -0.72 21.33 0.39
CA LEU A 73 -0.12 21.28 1.72
C LEU A 73 1.03 20.27 1.74
N MET A 74 2.24 20.74 1.99
CA MET A 74 3.46 19.94 2.04
C MET A 74 4.27 20.25 3.31
N PRO A 75 4.98 19.25 3.90
CA PRO A 75 5.00 17.85 3.48
C PRO A 75 3.67 17.12 3.72
N VAL A 76 3.43 16.03 2.99
CA VAL A 76 2.21 15.21 3.11
C VAL A 76 1.98 14.67 4.53
N THR A 77 3.03 14.60 5.35
CA THR A 77 2.92 14.24 6.78
C THR A 77 2.16 15.27 7.62
N LEU A 78 1.93 16.48 7.10
CA LEU A 78 1.04 17.49 7.69
C LEU A 78 -0.44 17.25 7.39
N TRP A 79 -0.77 16.34 6.47
CA TRP A 79 -2.16 15.93 6.23
C TRP A 79 -2.67 15.12 7.43
N ASP A 80 -3.97 15.21 7.69
CA ASP A 80 -4.64 14.49 8.77
C ASP A 80 -4.43 12.99 8.59
N LEU A 81 -3.99 12.31 9.66
CA LEU A 81 -3.87 10.86 9.67
C LEU A 81 -5.24 10.25 9.95
N LEU A 82 -5.81 9.56 8.96
CA LEU A 82 -7.11 8.92 9.10
C LEU A 82 -6.99 7.48 9.60
N ALA A 83 -6.02 6.73 9.08
CA ALA A 83 -5.77 5.36 9.48
C ALA A 83 -4.33 4.93 9.22
N THR A 84 -3.88 3.95 9.98
CA THR A 84 -2.65 3.20 9.73
C THR A 84 -2.91 1.71 9.80
N GLY A 85 -2.02 0.92 9.24
CA GLY A 85 -2.07 -0.53 9.33
C GLY A 85 -1.02 -1.18 8.45
N THR A 86 -1.12 -2.49 8.33
CA THR A 86 -0.28 -3.29 7.42
C THR A 86 -1.20 -3.93 6.39
N PHE A 87 -0.82 -3.86 5.11
CA PHE A 87 -1.60 -4.49 4.06
C PHE A 87 -1.63 -6.01 4.23
N GLY A 88 -2.83 -6.59 4.10
CA GLY A 88 -3.02 -8.03 3.98
C GLY A 88 -3.18 -8.46 2.52
N ASN A 89 -3.64 -9.70 2.33
CA ASN A 89 -3.98 -10.22 0.98
C ASN A 89 -5.37 -9.76 0.49
N VAL A 90 -6.12 -9.03 1.31
CA VAL A 90 -7.47 -8.52 1.01
C VAL A 90 -7.43 -6.98 1.06
N PRO A 91 -8.12 -6.27 0.15
CA PRO A 91 -8.22 -4.82 0.20
C PRO A 91 -8.74 -4.30 1.55
N VAL A 92 -8.18 -3.18 1.98
CA VAL A 92 -8.63 -2.45 3.16
C VAL A 92 -9.87 -1.65 2.78
N LEU A 93 -10.90 -1.73 3.62
CA LEU A 93 -12.10 -0.91 3.56
C LEU A 93 -12.08 0.07 4.73
N PHE A 94 -12.16 1.36 4.42
CA PHE A 94 -12.16 2.44 5.40
C PHE A 94 -13.31 3.41 5.14
N ASP A 95 -14.05 3.74 6.20
CA ASP A 95 -15.11 4.74 6.17
C ASP A 95 -14.63 6.04 6.83
N ASP A 96 -14.50 7.10 6.04
CA ASP A 96 -14.23 8.43 6.55
C ASP A 96 -15.55 9.08 7.03
N LEU A 97 -15.86 8.84 8.31
CA LEU A 97 -17.04 9.40 8.98
C LEU A 97 -16.96 10.90 9.22
N THR A 98 -15.81 11.52 8.94
CA THR A 98 -15.60 12.96 9.09
C THR A 98 -15.70 13.71 7.76
N ALA A 99 -15.83 12.99 6.64
CA ALA A 99 -15.93 13.58 5.30
C ALA A 99 -17.08 14.58 5.16
N THR A 100 -18.18 14.38 5.89
CA THR A 100 -19.34 15.29 5.93
C THR A 100 -18.99 16.70 6.39
N ASN A 101 -17.91 16.89 7.15
CA ASN A 101 -17.45 18.20 7.62
C ASN A 101 -16.55 18.92 6.61
N HIS A 102 -16.23 18.29 5.47
CA HIS A 102 -15.30 18.79 4.47
C HIS A 102 -15.96 18.81 3.09
N PRO A 103 -16.36 19.98 2.54
CA PRO A 103 -17.03 20.05 1.24
C PRO A 103 -16.16 19.56 0.08
N GLN A 104 -14.83 19.61 0.26
CA GLN A 104 -13.85 18.97 -0.61
C GLN A 104 -12.74 18.39 0.25
N ARG A 105 -12.38 17.13 0.00
CA ARG A 105 -11.29 16.44 0.69
C ARG A 105 -10.47 15.61 -0.29
N PHE A 106 -9.16 15.69 -0.15
CA PHE A 106 -8.19 14.90 -0.91
C PHE A 106 -7.68 13.77 -0.03
N TYR A 107 -7.43 12.61 -0.65
CA TYR A 107 -6.94 11.41 0.02
C TYR A 107 -5.65 10.94 -0.64
N LEU A 108 -4.74 10.45 0.18
CA LEU A 108 -3.48 9.87 -0.28
C LEU A 108 -3.09 8.72 0.64
N ILE A 109 -2.50 7.68 0.08
CA ILE A 109 -1.88 6.59 0.84
C ILE A 109 -0.37 6.71 0.67
N ARG A 110 0.37 6.55 1.76
CA ARG A 110 1.83 6.49 1.73
C ARG A 110 2.35 5.32 2.54
N ILE A 111 3.57 4.93 2.21
CA ILE A 111 4.36 3.97 2.97
C ILE A 111 5.26 4.79 3.91
N PRO A 112 5.22 4.54 5.23
CA PRO A 112 5.94 5.33 6.21
C PRO A 112 7.44 5.32 6.02
#